data_AF-A0A495R2E9-F1
#
_entry.id   AF-A0A495R2E9-F1
#
_cell.length_a   1.000
_cell.length_b   1.000
_cell.length_c   1.000
_cell.angle_alpha   90.00
_cell.angle_beta   90.00
_cell.angle_gamma   90.00
#
_symmetry.space_group_name_H-M   'P 1'
#
loop_
_entity.id
_entity.type
_entity.pdbx_description
1 polymer ?
#
loop_
_entity_poly.entity_id
_entity_poly.type
_entity_poly.pdbx_seq_one_letter_code
_entity_poly.pdbx_strand_id
1 'polypeptide(L)'
;MTFRLPDERIPESEPWRDREFLQWAYHERGLSPRTIAYELGVSKSRVSVYMERLGVLRPWRHEDTLRRLYVEHGLSASEIAARDEMNCSPVTVRRYLAEYDISGDDPDDVTYGRLDELGEAEVEPEQGKA
;
A
#
# COMPACT_ATOMS: atom_id res chain seq x y z
N MET A 1 -15.40 -15.74 -7.06
CA MET A 1 -15.53 -14.29 -6.78
C MET A 1 -15.51 -13.56 -8.11
N THR A 2 -16.58 -12.86 -8.45
CA THR A 2 -16.65 -12.13 -9.73
C THR A 2 -16.03 -10.76 -9.51
N PHE A 3 -14.87 -10.51 -10.11
CA PHE A 3 -14.16 -9.22 -10.02
C PHE A 3 -14.84 -8.09 -10.83
N ARG A 4 -15.99 -8.38 -11.44
CA ARG A 4 -16.77 -7.44 -12.26
C ARG A 4 -17.37 -6.32 -11.41
N LEU A 5 -17.23 -5.08 -11.90
CA LEU A 5 -17.92 -3.92 -11.34
C LEU A 5 -19.41 -3.97 -11.71
N PRO A 6 -20.34 -3.90 -10.74
CA PRO A 6 -21.77 -3.82 -11.03
C PRO A 6 -22.09 -2.49 -11.70
N ASP A 7 -22.74 -2.56 -12.87
CA ASP A 7 -23.11 -1.40 -13.68
C ASP A 7 -23.89 -0.34 -12.89
N GLU A 8 -24.71 -0.76 -11.91
CA GLU A 8 -25.55 0.12 -11.08
C GLU A 8 -24.76 1.11 -10.20
N ARG A 9 -23.49 0.80 -9.87
CA ARG A 9 -22.63 1.67 -9.05
C ARG A 9 -21.61 2.46 -9.87
N ILE A 10 -21.54 2.26 -11.18
CA ILE A 10 -20.60 2.99 -12.05
C ILE A 10 -21.26 4.33 -12.42
N PRO A 11 -20.66 5.47 -12.05
CA PRO A 11 -21.15 6.78 -12.50
C PRO A 11 -21.25 6.87 -14.04
N GLU A 12 -22.33 7.45 -14.54
CA GLU A 12 -22.58 7.61 -15.99
C GLU A 12 -21.54 8.50 -16.68
N SER A 13 -20.88 9.41 -15.96
CA SER A 13 -19.88 10.33 -16.49
C SER A 13 -18.58 10.26 -15.71
N GLU A 14 -17.52 9.81 -16.38
CA GLU A 14 -16.13 9.78 -15.90
C GLU A 14 -15.96 9.11 -14.51
N PRO A 15 -16.26 7.80 -14.36
CA PRO A 15 -16.20 7.09 -13.08
C PRO A 15 -14.82 7.12 -12.41
N TRP A 16 -13.74 7.31 -13.19
CA TRP A 16 -12.38 7.49 -12.65
C TRP A 16 -12.15 8.86 -11.99
N ARG A 17 -13.07 9.82 -12.09
CA ARG A 17 -13.02 11.10 -11.37
C ARG A 17 -13.79 11.09 -10.06
N ASP A 18 -14.60 10.06 -9.85
CA ASP A 18 -15.46 9.95 -8.67
C ASP A 18 -14.67 9.33 -7.50
N ARG A 19 -14.53 10.11 -6.43
CA ARG A 19 -13.77 9.70 -5.24
C ARG A 19 -14.45 8.55 -4.51
N GLU A 20 -15.77 8.62 -4.32
CA GLU A 20 -16.52 7.63 -3.54
C GLU A 20 -16.52 6.27 -4.23
N PHE A 21 -16.72 6.27 -5.55
CA PHE A 21 -16.64 5.09 -6.40
C PHE A 21 -15.26 4.46 -6.35
N LEU A 22 -14.19 5.24 -6.56
CA LEU A 22 -12.83 4.71 -6.50
C LEU A 22 -12.49 4.20 -5.10
N GLN A 23 -12.96 4.87 -4.05
CA GLN A 23 -12.78 4.44 -2.66
C GLN A 23 -13.46 3.09 -2.39
N TRP A 24 -14.71 2.93 -2.79
CA TRP A 24 -15.42 1.66 -2.68
C TRP A 24 -14.77 0.55 -3.51
N ALA A 25 -14.43 0.82 -4.78
CA ALA A 25 -13.84 -0.18 -5.67
C ALA A 25 -12.47 -0.65 -5.16
N TYR A 26 -11.67 0.27 -4.61
CA TYR A 26 -10.31 -0.03 -4.15
C TYR A 26 -10.27 -0.59 -2.73
N HIS A 27 -10.95 0.02 -1.76
CA HIS A 27 -10.89 -0.38 -0.34
C HIS A 27 -11.93 -1.41 0.04
N GLU A 28 -13.18 -1.26 -0.41
CA GLU A 28 -14.26 -2.18 -0.01
C GLU A 28 -14.29 -3.45 -0.88
N ARG A 29 -14.07 -3.31 -2.20
CA ARG A 29 -14.00 -4.47 -3.11
C ARG A 29 -12.60 -5.06 -3.28
N GLY A 30 -11.55 -4.34 -2.86
CA GLY A 30 -10.17 -4.80 -2.99
C GLY A 30 -9.67 -4.91 -4.44
N LEU A 31 -10.28 -4.17 -5.38
CA LEU A 31 -9.88 -4.24 -6.78
C LEU A 31 -8.58 -3.47 -7.01
N SER A 32 -7.68 -4.02 -7.83
CA SER A 32 -6.46 -3.30 -8.22
C SER A 32 -6.79 -2.16 -9.20
N PRO A 33 -5.96 -1.09 -9.26
CA PRO A 33 -6.13 -0.04 -10.27
C PRO A 33 -6.14 -0.56 -11.71
N ARG A 34 -5.42 -1.67 -11.97
CA ARG A 34 -5.42 -2.36 -13.27
C ARG A 34 -6.77 -2.99 -13.56
N THR A 35 -7.37 -3.65 -12.57
CA THR A 35 -8.70 -4.27 -12.68
C THR A 35 -9.77 -3.21 -12.87
N ILE A 36 -9.75 -2.14 -12.08
CA ILE A 36 -10.68 -1.01 -12.21
C ILE A 36 -10.57 -0.42 -13.63
N ALA A 37 -9.36 -0.17 -14.12
CA ALA A 37 -9.15 0.34 -15.47
C ALA A 37 -9.67 -0.59 -16.57
N TYR A 38 -9.46 -1.91 -16.42
CA TYR A 38 -9.97 -2.92 -17.34
C TYR A 38 -11.50 -2.92 -17.40
N GLU A 39 -12.17 -2.93 -16.24
CA GLU A 39 -13.63 -2.94 -16.14
C GLU A 39 -14.25 -1.63 -16.68
N LEU A 40 -13.56 -0.50 -16.51
CA LEU A 40 -13.98 0.80 -17.03
C LEU A 40 -13.62 1.04 -18.50
N GLY A 41 -12.84 0.15 -19.14
CA GLY A 41 -12.36 0.35 -20.51
C GLY A 41 -11.39 1.54 -20.68
N VAL A 42 -10.65 1.92 -19.63
CA VAL A 42 -9.70 3.04 -19.65
C VAL A 42 -8.26 2.58 -19.35
N SER A 43 -7.29 3.49 -19.52
CA SER A 43 -5.91 3.18 -19.19
C SER A 43 -5.67 3.15 -17.67
N LYS A 44 -4.81 2.22 -17.22
CA LYS A 44 -4.36 2.13 -15.82
C LYS A 44 -3.76 3.44 -15.32
N SER A 45 -3.01 4.16 -16.17
CA SER A 45 -2.42 5.45 -15.81
C SER A 45 -3.48 6.50 -15.52
N ARG A 46 -4.58 6.53 -16.28
CA ARG A 46 -5.70 7.45 -16.02
C ARG A 46 -6.28 7.22 -14.63
N VAL A 47 -6.63 5.96 -14.31
CA VAL A 47 -7.16 5.61 -12.98
C VAL A 47 -6.15 5.95 -11.88
N SER A 48 -4.87 5.60 -12.06
CA SER A 48 -3.84 5.82 -11.05
C SER A 48 -3.66 7.30 -10.71
N VAL A 49 -3.60 8.17 -11.72
CA VAL A 49 -3.45 9.63 -11.54
C VAL A 49 -4.62 10.22 -10.77
N TYR A 50 -5.86 9.81 -11.07
CA TYR A 50 -7.02 10.33 -10.35
C TYR A 50 -7.12 9.75 -8.94
N MET A 51 -6.83 8.47 -8.74
CA MET A 51 -6.79 7.88 -7.38
C MET A 51 -5.76 8.57 -6.49
N GLU A 52 -4.61 8.93 -7.04
CA GLU A 52 -3.59 9.72 -6.35
C GLU A 52 -4.09 11.13 -6.03
N ARG A 53 -4.62 11.86 -7.02
CA ARG A 53 -5.15 13.21 -6.83
C ARG A 53 -6.30 13.28 -5.82
N LEU A 54 -7.13 12.24 -5.76
CA LEU A 54 -8.31 12.17 -4.88
C LEU A 54 -7.98 11.59 -3.49
N GLY A 55 -6.73 11.20 -3.23
CA GLY A 55 -6.33 10.60 -1.96
C GLY A 55 -6.97 9.24 -1.69
N VAL A 56 -7.24 8.47 -2.75
CA VAL A 56 -7.89 7.14 -2.66
C VAL A 56 -6.87 6.02 -2.48
N LEU A 57 -5.63 6.22 -2.94
CA LEU A 57 -4.59 5.23 -2.74
C LEU A 57 -4.28 5.07 -1.24
N ARG A 58 -3.63 3.94 -0.90
CA ARG A 58 -3.14 3.73 0.46
C ARG A 58 -2.14 4.84 0.81
N PRO A 59 -2.10 5.33 2.07
CA PRO A 59 -1.30 6.49 2.43
C PRO A 59 0.20 6.35 2.16
N TRP A 60 0.74 5.13 2.18
CA TRP A 60 2.13 4.83 1.81
C TRP A 60 2.41 4.76 0.31
N ARG A 61 1.40 4.96 -0.55
CA ARG A 61 1.57 5.17 -1.99
C ARG A 61 1.50 6.66 -2.37
N HIS A 62 1.35 7.55 -1.40
CA HIS A 62 1.34 8.98 -1.63
C HIS A 62 2.73 9.54 -1.29
N GLU A 63 3.43 10.04 -2.31
CA GLU A 63 4.76 10.63 -2.16
C GLU A 63 4.75 11.75 -1.11
N ASP A 64 3.84 12.71 -1.22
CA ASP A 64 3.74 13.84 -0.30
C ASP A 64 3.55 13.40 1.16
N THR A 65 2.73 12.37 1.38
CA THR A 65 2.48 11.81 2.72
C THR A 65 3.77 11.19 3.28
N LEU A 66 4.47 10.38 2.48
CA LEU A 66 5.73 9.76 2.90
C LEU A 66 6.83 10.79 3.12
N ARG A 67 6.96 11.78 2.23
CA ARG A 67 7.93 12.87 2.33
C ARG A 67 7.72 13.67 3.60
N ARG A 68 6.47 14.06 3.88
CA ARG A 68 6.13 14.78 5.11
C ARG A 68 6.48 13.96 6.36
N LEU A 69 6.13 12.69 6.40
CA LEU A 69 6.39 11.85 7.58
C LEU A 69 7.87 11.54 7.79
N TYR A 70 8.60 11.26 6.71
CA TYR A 70 10.01 10.89 6.77
C TYR A 70 10.94 12.10 6.91
N VAL A 71 10.74 13.14 6.09
CA VAL A 71 11.63 14.32 6.04
C VAL A 71 11.22 15.39 7.06
N GLU A 72 9.94 15.75 7.12
CA GLU A 72 9.51 16.85 8.01
C GLU A 72 9.34 16.38 9.47
N HIS A 73 8.76 15.19 9.67
CA HIS A 73 8.56 14.64 11.01
C HIS A 73 9.71 13.73 11.48
N GLY A 74 10.68 13.40 10.61
CA GLY A 74 11.85 12.59 10.98
C GLY A 74 11.53 11.15 11.38
N LEU A 75 10.38 10.61 10.98
CA LEU A 75 9.95 9.27 11.38
C LEU A 75 10.66 8.19 10.55
N SER A 76 11.04 7.11 11.21
CA SER A 76 11.56 5.92 10.54
C SER A 76 10.47 5.15 9.80
N ALA A 77 10.86 4.34 8.81
CA ALA A 77 9.92 3.50 8.07
C ALA A 77 9.09 2.56 8.98
N SER A 78 9.66 2.11 10.10
CA SER A 78 8.96 1.29 11.09
C SER A 78 7.90 2.08 11.85
N GLU A 79 8.20 3.32 12.26
CA GLU A 79 7.24 4.22 12.92
C GLU A 79 6.13 4.66 11.98
N ILE A 80 6.45 4.90 10.70
CA ILE A 80 5.46 5.17 9.67
C ILE A 80 4.53 3.96 9.53
N ALA A 81 5.08 2.75 9.37
CA ALA A 81 4.30 1.52 9.22
C ALA A 81 3.43 1.19 10.45
N ALA A 82 3.88 1.57 11.66
CA ALA A 82 3.15 1.35 12.91
C ALA A 82 1.90 2.23 13.07
N ARG A 83 1.70 3.25 12.22
CA ARG A 83 0.49 4.06 12.26
C ARG A 83 -0.72 3.27 11.79
N ASP A 84 -1.86 3.42 12.46
CA ASP A 84 -3.12 2.73 12.12
C ASP A 84 -3.54 2.91 10.66
N GLU A 85 -3.31 4.12 10.11
CA GLU A 85 -3.63 4.45 8.72
C GLU A 85 -2.74 3.70 7.71
N MET A 86 -1.55 3.28 8.13
CA MET A 86 -0.50 2.74 7.27
C MET A 86 -0.55 1.24 7.07
N ASN A 87 -1.31 0.47 7.86
CA ASN A 87 -1.64 -0.96 7.68
C ASN A 87 -0.80 -1.73 6.63
N CYS A 88 0.52 -1.76 6.82
CA CYS A 88 1.53 -2.32 5.92
C CYS A 88 2.81 -2.62 6.70
N SER A 89 3.74 -3.36 6.07
CA SER A 89 5.02 -3.66 6.70
C SER A 89 6.02 -2.49 6.55
N PRO A 90 6.99 -2.35 7.47
CA PRO A 90 8.08 -1.39 7.33
C PRO A 90 8.84 -1.52 5.99
N VAL A 91 8.98 -2.75 5.50
CA VAL A 91 9.59 -3.03 4.19
C VAL A 91 8.79 -2.42 3.04
N THR A 92 7.46 -2.44 3.13
CA THR A 92 6.60 -1.78 2.14
C THR A 92 6.85 -0.27 2.12
N VAL A 93 6.94 0.35 3.30
CA VAL A 93 7.24 1.79 3.40
C VAL A 93 8.62 2.10 2.80
N ARG A 94 9.67 1.34 3.15
CA ARG A 94 11.02 1.51 2.59
C ARG A 94 11.05 1.43 1.08
N ARG A 95 10.35 0.46 0.49
CA ARG A 95 10.29 0.31 -0.97
C ARG A 95 9.72 1.56 -1.64
N TYR A 96 8.64 2.14 -1.10
CA TYR A 96 8.07 3.37 -1.67
C TYR A 96 8.93 4.60 -1.39
N LEU A 97 9.60 4.69 -0.23
CA LEU A 97 10.57 5.76 0.03
C LEU A 97 11.73 5.72 -0.97
N ALA A 98 12.20 4.53 -1.33
CA ALA A 98 13.22 4.32 -2.37
C ALA A 98 12.68 4.64 -3.78
N GLU A 99 11.47 4.17 -4.12
CA GLU A 99 10.81 4.45 -5.41
C GLU A 99 10.63 5.95 -5.69
N TYR A 100 10.42 6.74 -4.63
CA TYR A 100 10.31 8.21 -4.69
C TYR A 100 11.64 8.95 -4.46
N ASP A 101 12.76 8.24 -4.34
CA ASP A 101 14.09 8.83 -4.07
C ASP A 101 14.14 9.67 -2.77
N ILE A 102 13.30 9.33 -1.79
CA ILE A 102 13.20 10.06 -0.51
C ILE A 102 14.25 9.57 0.51
N SER A 103 14.49 8.26 0.57
CA SER A 103 15.50 7.69 1.48
C SER A 103 16.89 7.58 0.85
N GLY A 104 16.98 7.68 -0.48
CA GLY A 104 18.22 7.46 -1.24
C GLY A 104 18.68 6.00 -1.29
N ASP A 105 17.84 5.07 -0.83
CA ASP A 105 18.06 3.63 -1.01
C ASP A 105 17.68 3.21 -2.44
N ASP A 106 18.37 2.19 -2.95
CA ASP A 106 17.96 1.54 -4.19
C ASP A 106 16.72 0.65 -3.91
N PRO A 107 15.62 0.80 -4.67
CA PRO A 107 14.39 0.05 -4.44
C PRO A 107 14.57 -1.47 -4.63
N ASP A 108 15.55 -1.90 -5.43
CA ASP A 108 15.88 -3.30 -5.64
C ASP A 108 16.74 -3.88 -4.50
N ASP A 109 17.42 -3.03 -3.71
CA ASP A 109 18.17 -3.41 -2.50
C ASP A 109 17.30 -3.48 -1.23
N VAL A 110 16.03 -3.07 -1.29
CA VAL A 110 15.10 -3.17 -0.15
C VAL A 110 14.72 -4.63 0.09
N THR A 111 15.55 -5.33 0.87
CA THR A 111 15.32 -6.73 1.22
C THR A 111 14.24 -6.89 2.29
N TYR A 112 13.39 -7.90 2.11
CA TYR A 112 12.69 -8.53 3.22
C TYR A 112 13.77 -9.34 3.94
N GLY A 113 14.24 -8.89 5.11
CA GLY A 113 15.31 -9.56 5.85
C GLY A 113 15.15 -11.09 5.83
N ARG A 114 16.26 -11.81 5.63
CA ARG A 114 16.27 -13.28 5.45
C ARG A 114 15.33 -13.93 6.47
N LEU A 115 14.36 -14.68 5.97
CA LEU A 115 13.32 -15.34 6.79
C LEU A 115 13.94 -16.29 7.84
N ASP A 116 15.15 -16.77 7.55
CA ASP A 116 15.95 -17.67 8.35
C ASP A 116 16.65 -17.01 9.56
N GLU A 117 16.55 -15.69 9.75
CA GLU A 117 16.98 -15.00 10.99
C GLU A 117 15.82 -14.76 11.98
N LEU A 118 14.58 -15.13 11.62
CA LEU A 118 13.44 -15.12 12.53
C LEU A 118 13.46 -16.35 13.46
N GLY A 119 14.42 -16.34 14.38
CA GLY A 119 14.34 -17.03 15.66
C GLY A 119 13.93 -18.50 15.60
N GLU A 120 14.94 -19.36 15.55
CA GLU A 120 14.99 -20.52 16.43
C GLU A 120 14.69 -20.03 17.86
N ALA A 121 13.41 -19.89 18.20
CA ALA A 121 13.00 -19.75 19.57
C ALA A 121 13.39 -21.08 20.21
N GLU A 122 14.53 -21.07 20.89
CA GLU A 122 15.00 -22.13 21.76
C GLU A 122 13.80 -22.63 22.56
N VAL A 123 13.28 -23.79 22.17
CA VAL A 123 12.42 -24.60 23.01
C VAL A 123 13.28 -25.00 24.19
N GLU A 124 13.20 -24.23 25.28
CA GLU A 124 13.85 -24.59 26.53
C GLU A 124 13.40 -26.02 26.89
N PRO A 125 14.32 -26.99 27.03
CA PRO A 125 13.93 -28.31 27.49
C PRO A 125 13.48 -28.16 28.95
N GLU A 126 12.19 -28.40 29.18
CA GLU A 126 11.62 -28.61 30.51
C GLU A 126 12.40 -29.76 31.18
N GLN A 127 13.38 -29.39 31.99
CA GLN A 127 14.11 -30.31 32.85
C GLN A 127 13.11 -30.86 33.87
N GLY A 128 12.82 -32.15 33.75
CA GLY A 128 11.98 -32.88 34.69
C GLY A 128 12.45 -32.67 36.12
N LYS A 129 11.48 -32.55 37.03
CA LYS A 129 11.68 -32.86 38.45
C LYS A 129 10.77 -34.02 38.81
N ALA A 130 11.44 -35.04 39.36
CA ALA A 130 10.91 -36.29 39.89
C ALA A 130 9.94 -36.09 41.07
#